data_AF-A0A7C6JK34-F1
#
_entry.id   AF-A0A7C6JK34-F1
#
_cell.length_a   1.000
_cell.length_b   1.000
_cell.length_c   1.000
_cell.angle_alpha   90.00
_cell.angle_beta   90.00
_cell.angle_gamma   90.00
#
_symmetry.space_group_name_H-M   'P 1'
#
loop_
_entity.id
_entity.type
_entity.pdbx_description
1 polymer ?
#
loop_
_entity_poly.entity_id
_entity_poly.type
_entity_poly.pdbx_seq_one_letter_code
_entity_poly.pdbx_strand_id
1 'polypeptide(L)'
;MKKADIQRLSIDWYDYPLPDERIAKYPLPDRDGSKLLVYDAGRLTSTPFRSLPEQLPPGSLLLFNDTRVIHARLIFHKATGARIEVFCLSPHDPSDYAVSFQQRHRCSWRCMVGNARRWKEEVLTLQVPIGERLVELRAERAGMDGGDAIVSFFWDSGDCAGNHTWCDNGNGNGANNRAEDPGTTFSELLEAAGKLPIPPYLNRAAELSDDVTYQTVYARVEGSVAAPTAGLHFTPELMNRLHERGFQTAEATLHVGAGTFKPVKSSLMGEHDMHTEFISVSRETIERLLHRTGPLIAVGTTSARTVESLYYIGKKLRERENAHEAGIRYGAGGERVVGNGRVTGRECETGGTLETPCFMVGQWEPYEESDPIDPNVALEAILRHLDRTGEGSITAVTQLMIAPGYPFHYPDGLITNFHQPRSTLLLLVAAFIGEGWREVYRFALENDFRFLSYGDGSLLWKNLK
;
A
#
# COMPACT_ATOMS: atom_id res chain seq x y z
N MET A 1 1.84 -23.88 9.19
CA MET A 1 1.94 -24.64 7.91
C MET A 1 3.31 -24.33 7.30
N LYS A 2 4.00 -25.26 6.62
CA LYS A 2 5.37 -24.99 6.10
C LYS A 2 5.32 -24.35 4.71
N LYS A 3 6.39 -23.66 4.30
CA LYS A 3 6.51 -23.02 2.98
C LYS A 3 6.08 -23.92 1.82
N ALA A 4 6.57 -25.16 1.80
CA ALA A 4 6.27 -26.11 0.71
C ALA A 4 4.78 -26.44 0.59
N ASP A 5 4.02 -26.40 1.69
CA ASP A 5 2.58 -26.65 1.67
C ASP A 5 1.83 -25.46 1.04
N ILE A 6 2.18 -24.24 1.44
CA ILE A 6 1.58 -23.01 0.91
C ILE A 6 1.92 -22.82 -0.57
N GLN A 7 3.15 -23.13 -0.98
CA GLN A 7 3.53 -23.05 -2.39
C GLN A 7 2.73 -24.00 -3.29
N ARG A 8 2.24 -25.12 -2.74
CA ARG A 8 1.36 -26.07 -3.43
C ARG A 8 -0.13 -25.75 -3.30
N LEU A 9 -0.47 -24.69 -2.56
CA LEU A 9 -1.85 -24.28 -2.41
C LEU A 9 -2.42 -23.88 -3.78
N SER A 10 -3.52 -24.52 -4.17
CA SER A 10 -4.24 -24.16 -5.38
C SER A 10 -5.18 -22.98 -5.12
N ILE A 11 -5.04 -21.92 -5.91
CA ILE A 11 -5.91 -20.75 -5.81
C ILE A 11 -7.36 -21.06 -6.25
N ASP A 12 -7.54 -22.10 -7.07
CA ASP A 12 -8.85 -22.56 -7.57
C ASP A 12 -9.74 -23.12 -6.45
N TRP A 13 -9.17 -23.49 -5.28
CA TRP A 13 -9.96 -23.87 -4.11
C TRP A 13 -10.62 -22.69 -3.39
N TYR A 14 -10.21 -21.48 -3.74
CA TYR A 14 -10.72 -20.22 -3.22
C TYR A 14 -11.55 -19.53 -4.30
N ASP A 15 -12.50 -20.29 -4.85
CA ASP A 15 -13.39 -19.86 -5.90
C ASP A 15 -14.83 -19.81 -5.40
N TYR A 16 -15.62 -18.90 -5.96
CA TYR A 16 -17.05 -18.79 -5.71
C TYR A 16 -17.70 -18.02 -6.87
N PRO A 17 -19.00 -18.25 -7.16
CA PRO A 17 -19.68 -17.53 -8.22
C PRO A 17 -19.88 -16.06 -7.82
N LEU A 18 -19.27 -15.14 -8.57
CA LEU A 18 -19.49 -13.70 -8.41
C LEU A 18 -20.18 -13.15 -9.68
N PRO A 19 -21.51 -12.96 -9.66
CA PRO A 19 -22.22 -12.31 -10.75
C PRO A 19 -21.83 -10.84 -10.88
N ASP A 20 -21.70 -10.33 -12.12
CA ASP A 20 -21.35 -8.92 -12.39
C ASP A 20 -22.32 -7.92 -11.74
N GLU A 21 -23.60 -8.30 -11.60
CA GLU A 21 -24.64 -7.51 -10.94
C GLU A 21 -24.42 -7.33 -9.43
N ARG A 22 -23.60 -8.17 -8.80
CA ARG A 22 -23.18 -8.01 -7.40
C ARG A 22 -22.00 -7.04 -7.23
N ILE A 23 -21.31 -6.67 -8.32
CA ILE A 23 -20.17 -5.75 -8.27
C ILE A 23 -20.67 -4.30 -8.22
N ALA A 24 -20.41 -3.60 -7.11
CA ALA A 24 -20.75 -2.18 -7.00
C ALA A 24 -19.80 -1.32 -7.83
N LYS A 25 -20.33 -0.67 -8.88
CA LYS A 25 -19.57 0.24 -9.75
C LYS A 25 -19.36 1.64 -9.17
N TYR A 26 -20.24 2.04 -8.26
CA TYR A 26 -20.24 3.32 -7.56
C TYR A 26 -20.57 3.09 -6.08
N PRO A 27 -20.07 3.94 -5.17
CA PRO A 27 -20.46 3.86 -3.77
C PRO A 27 -21.91 4.30 -3.57
N LEU A 28 -22.47 3.96 -2.41
CA LEU A 28 -23.71 4.59 -1.97
C LEU A 28 -23.47 6.09 -1.72
N PRO A 29 -24.46 6.96 -1.99
CA PRO A 29 -24.39 8.37 -1.60
C PRO A 29 -24.13 8.53 -0.10
N ASP A 30 -24.79 7.68 0.69
CA ASP A 30 -24.61 7.53 2.12
C ASP A 30 -23.69 6.32 2.40
N ARG A 31 -22.39 6.58 2.57
CA ARG A 31 -21.36 5.52 2.56
C ARG A 31 -21.48 4.54 3.72
N ASP A 32 -21.77 5.04 4.93
CA ASP A 32 -21.96 4.19 6.12
C ASP A 32 -23.37 3.55 6.18
N GLY A 33 -24.22 3.86 5.21
CA GLY A 33 -25.48 3.15 4.95
C GLY A 33 -25.28 1.78 4.27
N SER A 34 -24.05 1.42 3.89
CA SER A 34 -23.72 0.09 3.37
C SER A 34 -24.02 -1.01 4.39
N LYS A 35 -24.13 -2.26 3.94
CA LYS A 35 -24.29 -3.39 4.87
C LYS A 35 -22.96 -3.72 5.54
N LEU A 36 -23.02 -4.17 6.78
CA LEU A 36 -21.94 -4.78 7.53
C LEU A 36 -22.35 -6.21 7.90
N LEU A 37 -21.64 -7.18 7.34
CA LEU A 37 -21.70 -8.58 7.79
C LEU A 37 -20.82 -8.74 9.02
N VAL A 38 -21.30 -9.35 10.09
CA VAL A 38 -20.47 -9.71 11.25
C VAL A 38 -20.34 -11.21 11.31
N TYR A 39 -19.09 -11.70 11.34
CA TYR A 39 -18.75 -13.10 11.53
C TYR A 39 -17.95 -13.27 12.81
N ASP A 40 -18.51 -14.02 13.75
CA ASP A 40 -17.91 -14.29 15.06
C ASP A 40 -18.15 -15.75 15.46
N ALA A 41 -17.08 -16.55 15.51
CA ALA A 41 -17.13 -17.96 15.89
C ALA A 41 -18.26 -18.78 15.21
N GLY A 42 -18.46 -18.59 13.91
CA GLY A 42 -19.50 -19.27 13.12
C GLY A 42 -20.87 -18.59 13.14
N ARG A 43 -21.08 -17.56 13.97
CA ARG A 43 -22.30 -16.76 13.97
C ARG A 43 -22.21 -15.67 12.90
N LEU A 44 -23.21 -15.65 12.02
CA LEU A 44 -23.38 -14.65 10.96
C LEU A 44 -24.55 -13.72 11.29
N THR A 45 -24.31 -12.40 11.26
CA THR A 45 -25.36 -11.39 11.33
C THR A 45 -25.13 -10.29 10.30
N SER A 46 -26.15 -9.48 10.07
CA SER A 46 -26.05 -8.29 9.21
C SER A 46 -26.66 -7.08 9.92
N THR A 47 -25.99 -5.95 9.82
CA THR A 47 -26.42 -4.65 10.32
C THR A 47 -25.97 -3.56 9.34
N PRO A 48 -26.53 -2.33 9.37
CA PRO A 48 -25.91 -1.21 8.67
C PRO A 48 -24.48 -0.94 9.18
N PHE A 49 -23.59 -0.46 8.31
CA PHE A 49 -22.19 -0.20 8.64
C PHE A 49 -22.03 0.90 9.69
N ARG A 50 -22.91 1.90 9.69
CA ARG A 50 -22.99 2.89 10.77
C ARG A 50 -23.18 2.29 12.16
N SER A 51 -23.67 1.06 12.27
CA SER A 51 -23.79 0.36 13.56
C SER A 51 -22.50 -0.34 14.01
N LEU A 52 -21.37 -0.11 13.32
CA LEU A 52 -20.07 -0.65 13.67
C LEU A 52 -19.70 -0.39 15.15
N PRO A 53 -19.90 0.80 15.75
CA PRO A 53 -19.53 1.04 17.14
C PRO A 53 -20.28 0.16 18.15
N GLU A 54 -21.43 -0.42 17.79
CA GLU A 54 -22.17 -1.39 18.60
C GLU A 54 -21.60 -2.82 18.50
N GLN A 55 -20.82 -3.11 17.46
CA GLN A 55 -20.23 -4.42 17.20
C GLN A 55 -18.81 -4.58 17.76
N LEU A 56 -18.21 -3.49 18.25
CA LEU A 56 -16.84 -3.46 18.75
C LEU A 56 -16.78 -3.55 20.28
N PRO A 57 -15.92 -4.40 20.86
CA PRO A 57 -15.65 -4.41 22.29
C PRO A 57 -15.10 -3.05 22.78
N PRO A 58 -15.50 -2.56 23.97
CA PRO A 58 -14.92 -1.35 24.55
C PRO A 58 -13.39 -1.42 24.61
N GLY A 59 -12.73 -0.28 24.36
CA GLY A 59 -11.26 -0.19 24.37
C GLY A 59 -10.58 -0.75 23.11
N SER A 60 -11.33 -1.14 22.08
CA SER A 60 -10.76 -1.55 20.78
C SER A 60 -9.90 -0.44 20.18
N LEU A 61 -8.79 -0.83 19.56
CA LEU A 61 -7.93 0.02 18.74
C LEU A 61 -8.18 -0.28 17.26
N LEU A 62 -8.59 0.72 16.48
CA LEU A 62 -8.78 0.59 15.03
C LEU A 62 -7.54 1.11 14.29
N LEU A 63 -6.93 0.25 13.46
CA LEU A 63 -5.76 0.61 12.65
C LEU A 63 -6.18 0.88 11.21
N PHE A 64 -6.00 2.13 10.77
CA PHE A 64 -6.34 2.61 9.44
C PHE A 64 -5.11 2.74 8.55
N ASN A 65 -5.30 2.56 7.24
CA ASN A 65 -4.32 2.94 6.24
C ASN A 65 -4.60 4.36 5.74
N ASP A 66 -3.71 5.31 6.04
CA ASP A 66 -3.92 6.74 5.79
C ASP A 66 -3.48 7.21 4.39
N THR A 67 -3.20 6.26 3.47
CA THR A 67 -2.77 6.62 2.12
C THR A 67 -3.88 7.21 1.27
N ARG A 68 -3.50 8.24 0.50
CA ARG A 68 -4.29 8.90 -0.53
C ARG A 68 -3.91 8.35 -1.89
N VAL A 69 -4.93 8.07 -2.71
CA VAL A 69 -4.71 7.64 -4.09
C VAL A 69 -4.22 8.83 -4.90
N ILE A 70 -3.15 8.62 -5.66
CA ILE A 70 -2.56 9.64 -6.55
C ILE A 70 -3.03 9.45 -7.99
N HIS A 71 -2.99 10.52 -8.78
CA HIS A 71 -3.27 10.52 -10.23
C HIS A 71 -2.11 9.90 -11.03
N ALA A 72 -1.77 8.65 -10.72
CA ALA A 72 -0.59 7.96 -11.22
C ALA A 72 -0.62 7.56 -12.71
N ARG A 73 -1.72 7.83 -13.43
CA ARG A 73 -1.91 7.39 -14.83
C ARG A 73 -1.76 8.55 -15.80
N LEU A 74 -0.61 8.63 -16.46
CA LEU A 74 -0.30 9.64 -17.48
C LEU A 74 -0.64 9.12 -18.88
N ILE A 75 -1.22 9.98 -19.71
CA ILE A 75 -1.61 9.64 -21.09
C ILE A 75 -0.85 10.53 -22.07
N PHE A 76 0.04 9.92 -22.84
CA PHE A 76 0.82 10.58 -23.89
C PHE A 76 0.22 10.28 -25.26
N HIS A 77 0.31 11.27 -26.16
CA HIS A 77 -0.09 11.12 -27.56
C HIS A 77 1.12 11.39 -28.45
N LYS A 78 1.51 10.39 -29.24
CA LYS A 78 2.58 10.55 -30.22
C LYS A 78 2.11 11.39 -31.40
N ALA A 79 3.05 12.01 -32.12
CA ALA A 79 2.78 12.69 -33.39
C ALA A 79 2.08 11.78 -34.43
N THR A 80 2.29 10.45 -34.34
CA THR A 80 1.62 9.45 -35.17
C THR A 80 0.14 9.19 -34.78
N GLY A 81 -0.38 9.87 -33.75
CA GLY A 81 -1.70 9.63 -33.17
C GLY A 81 -1.77 8.44 -32.22
N ALA A 82 -0.66 7.71 -32.01
CA ALA A 82 -0.64 6.58 -31.08
C ALA A 82 -0.71 7.06 -29.62
N ARG A 83 -1.69 6.54 -28.88
CA ARG A 83 -1.85 6.75 -27.44
C ARG A 83 -0.96 5.78 -26.66
N ILE A 84 -0.07 6.32 -25.84
CA ILE A 84 0.78 5.58 -24.89
C ILE A 84 0.33 5.94 -23.49
N GLU A 85 0.16 4.91 -22.65
CA GLU A 85 -0.30 5.09 -21.28
C GLU A 85 0.81 4.67 -20.34
N VAL A 86 1.18 5.55 -19.42
CA VAL A 86 2.23 5.30 -18.43
C VAL A 86 1.58 5.34 -17.06
N PHE A 87 1.59 4.21 -16.38
CA PHE A 87 0.99 4.06 -15.06
C PHE A 87 2.09 3.89 -14.02
N CYS A 88 2.33 4.94 -13.23
CA CYS A 88 3.31 4.98 -12.15
C CYS A 88 2.92 4.01 -11.02
N LEU A 89 3.82 3.10 -10.67
CA LEU A 89 3.58 2.04 -9.68
C LEU A 89 4.26 2.34 -8.36
N SER A 90 5.55 2.67 -8.43
CA SER A 90 6.38 3.05 -7.29
C SER A 90 7.62 3.83 -7.75
N PRO A 91 8.20 4.69 -6.90
CA PRO A 91 9.45 5.36 -7.20
C PRO A 91 10.58 4.36 -7.42
N HIS A 92 11.48 4.69 -8.34
CA HIS A 92 12.73 3.97 -8.58
C HIS A 92 13.92 4.80 -8.12
N ASP A 93 14.03 6.04 -8.59
CA ASP A 93 15.07 6.99 -8.18
C ASP A 93 14.52 8.45 -8.16
N PRO A 94 14.50 9.11 -7.00
CA PRO A 94 14.76 8.55 -5.67
C PRO A 94 13.70 7.49 -5.31
N SER A 95 14.08 6.49 -4.52
CA SER A 95 13.21 5.36 -4.16
C SER A 95 12.18 5.69 -3.07
N ASP A 96 12.43 6.75 -2.29
CA ASP A 96 11.49 7.26 -1.30
C ASP A 96 10.36 8.07 -1.96
N TYR A 97 9.11 7.81 -1.56
CA TYR A 97 7.94 8.47 -2.13
C TYR A 97 7.92 9.97 -1.87
N ALA A 98 8.17 10.41 -0.63
CA ALA A 98 8.14 11.82 -0.27
C ALA A 98 9.24 12.58 -1.03
N VAL A 99 10.45 12.04 -1.08
CA VAL A 99 11.56 12.64 -1.83
C VAL A 99 11.29 12.64 -3.33
N SER A 100 10.68 11.58 -3.87
CA SER A 100 10.35 11.47 -5.31
C SER A 100 9.28 12.46 -5.73
N PHE A 101 8.20 12.60 -4.95
CA PHE A 101 7.15 13.58 -5.21
C PHE A 101 7.63 15.03 -5.13
N GLN A 102 8.60 15.31 -4.26
CA GLN A 102 9.19 16.65 -4.09
C GLN A 102 10.31 16.95 -5.09
N GLN A 103 10.67 16.03 -5.99
CA GLN A 103 11.59 16.33 -7.09
C GLN A 103 11.02 17.45 -7.96
N ARG A 104 11.91 18.26 -8.54
CA ARG A 104 11.56 19.47 -9.32
C ARG A 104 12.09 19.49 -10.75
N HIS A 105 12.89 18.49 -11.13
CA HIS A 105 13.53 18.44 -12.44
C HIS A 105 13.48 17.06 -13.07
N ARG A 106 13.72 16.02 -12.27
CA ARG A 106 13.73 14.64 -12.74
C ARG A 106 13.36 13.67 -11.63
N CYS A 107 12.77 12.55 -12.00
CA CYS A 107 12.66 11.35 -11.18
C CYS A 107 12.47 10.14 -12.09
N SER A 108 12.64 8.94 -11.58
CA SER A 108 12.29 7.72 -12.29
C SER A 108 11.38 6.85 -11.45
N TRP A 109 10.45 6.17 -12.13
CA TRP A 109 9.44 5.34 -11.51
C TRP A 109 9.36 3.99 -12.22
N ARG A 110 9.00 2.95 -11.46
CA ARG A 110 8.51 1.70 -12.02
C ARG A 110 7.11 1.96 -12.55
N CYS A 111 6.89 1.59 -13.80
CA CYS A 111 5.66 1.88 -14.53
C CYS A 111 5.14 0.66 -15.27
N MET A 112 3.82 0.52 -15.31
CA MET A 112 3.16 -0.31 -16.32
C MET A 112 2.86 0.54 -17.55
N VAL A 113 3.25 0.07 -18.74
CA VAL A 113 3.09 0.82 -19.99
C VAL A 113 2.01 0.18 -20.87
N GLY A 114 0.88 0.86 -21.01
CA GLY A 114 -0.16 0.52 -21.98
C GLY A 114 0.29 0.86 -23.40
N ASN A 115 -0.02 -0.03 -24.36
CA ASN A 115 0.47 0.05 -25.74
C ASN A 115 1.99 0.10 -25.89
N ALA A 116 2.75 -0.51 -24.96
CA ALA A 116 4.22 -0.48 -24.93
C ALA A 116 4.90 -0.84 -26.27
N ARG A 117 4.32 -1.73 -27.09
CA ARG A 117 4.85 -2.08 -28.42
C ARG A 117 4.93 -0.90 -29.39
N ARG A 118 4.19 0.18 -29.12
CA ARG A 118 4.14 1.41 -29.93
C ARG A 118 5.06 2.51 -29.40
N TRP A 119 5.74 2.31 -28.28
CA TRP A 119 6.73 3.23 -27.71
C TRP A 119 8.12 2.58 -27.80
N LYS A 120 9.00 3.15 -28.62
CA LYS A 120 10.37 2.64 -28.80
C LYS A 120 11.33 3.44 -27.92
N GLU A 121 12.24 4.19 -28.53
CA GLU A 121 13.29 4.97 -27.85
C GLU A 121 12.97 6.47 -27.85
N GLU A 122 11.90 6.89 -28.52
CA GLU A 122 11.54 8.30 -28.55
C GLU A 122 11.08 8.82 -27.18
N VAL A 123 11.44 10.06 -26.87
CA VAL A 123 10.94 10.80 -25.71
C VAL A 123 9.50 11.19 -25.95
N LEU A 124 8.61 10.83 -25.03
CA LEU A 124 7.22 11.27 -25.03
C LEU A 124 7.14 12.63 -24.34
N THR A 125 6.29 13.52 -24.86
CA THR A 125 6.05 14.84 -24.26
C THR A 125 4.58 15.05 -23.95
N LEU A 126 4.32 15.76 -22.86
CA LEU A 126 2.99 16.14 -22.40
C LEU A 126 3.05 17.59 -21.88
N GLN A 127 2.16 18.43 -22.37
CA GLN A 127 2.03 19.81 -21.91
C GLN A 127 1.06 19.84 -20.71
N VAL A 128 1.56 20.21 -19.54
CA VAL A 128 0.83 20.15 -18.26
C VAL A 128 0.51 21.57 -17.78
N PRO A 129 -0.77 21.94 -17.64
CA PRO A 129 -1.14 23.25 -17.10
C PRO A 129 -0.92 23.28 -15.58
N ILE A 130 -0.05 24.17 -15.11
CA ILE A 130 0.24 24.40 -13.69
C ILE A 130 -0.04 25.88 -13.40
N GLY A 131 -1.22 26.15 -12.83
CA GLY A 131 -1.73 27.52 -12.71
C GLY A 131 -1.87 28.19 -14.07
N GLU A 132 -1.20 29.32 -14.27
CA GLU A 132 -1.18 30.05 -15.55
C GLU A 132 -0.05 29.60 -16.50
N ARG A 133 0.81 28.67 -16.06
CA ARG A 133 1.97 28.20 -16.82
C ARG A 133 1.70 26.87 -17.48
N LEU A 134 2.45 26.60 -18.56
CA LEU A 134 2.46 25.32 -19.25
C LEU A 134 3.84 24.69 -19.09
N VAL A 135 3.90 23.54 -18.43
CA VAL A 135 5.14 22.80 -18.18
C VAL A 135 5.21 21.62 -19.14
N GLU A 136 6.31 21.47 -19.86
CA GLU A 136 6.54 20.29 -20.70
C GLU A 136 7.11 19.14 -19.86
N LEU A 137 6.25 18.17 -19.54
CA LEU A 137 6.65 16.90 -18.95
C LEU A 137 7.13 15.95 -20.04
N ARG A 138 8.36 15.46 -19.89
CA ARG A 138 8.98 14.52 -20.81
C ARG A 138 9.18 13.17 -20.12
N ALA A 139 8.97 12.09 -20.86
CA ALA A 139 9.10 10.72 -20.36
C ALA A 139 9.93 9.88 -21.34
N GLU A 140 10.93 9.18 -20.81
CA GLU A 140 11.78 8.25 -21.56
C GLU A 140 11.83 6.88 -20.87
N ARG A 141 12.00 5.83 -21.66
CA ARG A 141 12.15 4.49 -21.14
C ARG A 141 13.62 4.25 -20.76
N ALA A 142 13.89 4.10 -19.47
CA ALA A 142 15.25 3.93 -18.95
C ALA A 142 15.66 2.46 -18.76
N GLY A 143 14.69 1.54 -18.64
CA GLY A 143 15.00 0.12 -18.44
C GLY A 143 13.79 -0.73 -18.04
N MET A 144 14.08 -1.87 -17.40
CA MET A 144 13.10 -2.80 -16.84
C MET A 144 13.57 -3.25 -15.46
N ASP A 145 12.64 -3.38 -14.50
CA ASP A 145 12.89 -3.95 -13.18
C ASP A 145 11.71 -4.86 -12.80
N GLY A 146 11.98 -6.14 -12.49
CA GLY A 146 10.94 -7.09 -12.06
C GLY A 146 9.75 -7.27 -13.04
N GLY A 147 9.94 -6.98 -14.32
CA GLY A 147 8.88 -7.02 -15.34
C GLY A 147 8.09 -5.71 -15.52
N ASP A 148 8.34 -4.70 -14.68
CA ASP A 148 7.83 -3.34 -14.85
C ASP A 148 8.84 -2.47 -15.61
N ALA A 149 8.37 -1.48 -16.37
CA ALA A 149 9.26 -0.59 -17.12
C ALA A 149 9.76 0.53 -16.20
N ILE A 150 11.06 0.82 -16.22
CA ILE A 150 11.58 2.03 -15.58
C ILE A 150 11.38 3.19 -16.56
N VAL A 151 10.63 4.20 -16.14
CA VAL A 151 10.39 5.43 -16.91
C VAL A 151 11.02 6.59 -16.16
N SER A 152 11.92 7.29 -16.83
CA SER A 152 12.49 8.55 -16.33
C SER A 152 11.64 9.71 -16.82
N PHE A 153 11.22 10.54 -15.88
CA PHE A 153 10.48 11.77 -16.11
C PHE A 153 11.42 12.96 -15.91
N PHE A 154 11.30 13.96 -16.77
CA PHE A 154 12.06 15.20 -16.68
C PHE A 154 11.22 16.38 -17.18
N TRP A 155 11.36 17.51 -16.53
CA TRP A 155 10.64 18.74 -16.86
C TRP A 155 11.46 19.95 -16.41
N ASP A 156 11.21 21.08 -17.05
CA ASP A 156 11.83 22.33 -16.65
C ASP A 156 10.96 22.98 -15.56
N SER A 157 11.60 23.40 -14.47
CA SER A 157 10.93 23.97 -13.29
C SER A 157 10.43 25.42 -13.49
N GLY A 158 10.31 25.86 -14.75
CA GLY A 158 9.81 27.19 -15.09
C GLY A 158 10.74 28.33 -14.70
N ASP A 159 11.72 28.62 -15.55
CA ASP A 159 12.35 29.95 -15.62
C ASP A 159 12.40 30.50 -17.06
N CYS A 160 11.65 29.89 -17.98
CA CYS A 160 11.71 30.20 -19.41
C CYS A 160 10.32 30.49 -19.99
N ALA A 161 9.59 31.43 -19.38
CA ALA A 161 8.41 32.02 -20.01
C ALA A 161 8.69 33.49 -20.37
N GLY A 162 9.47 33.70 -21.42
CA GLY A 162 9.65 35.02 -22.03
C GLY A 162 10.95 35.15 -22.82
N ASN A 163 10.83 35.09 -24.15
CA ASN A 163 11.80 35.52 -25.19
C ASN A 163 13.30 35.28 -24.97
N HIS A 164 13.91 34.59 -25.93
CA HIS A 164 15.35 34.65 -26.23
C HIS A 164 15.90 36.07 -26.19
N THR A 165 16.46 36.48 -25.05
CA THR A 165 17.60 37.39 -24.84
C THR A 165 17.62 37.72 -23.36
N TRP A 166 18.60 37.20 -22.62
CA TRP A 166 19.42 37.93 -21.63
C TRP A 166 20.26 36.92 -20.82
N CYS A 167 21.31 36.42 -21.48
CA CYS A 167 22.51 35.98 -20.79
C CYS A 167 23.65 36.81 -21.35
N ASP A 168 23.75 38.09 -20.95
CA ASP A 168 25.07 38.75 -20.89
C ASP A 168 25.05 40.06 -20.08
N ASN A 169 26.02 40.13 -19.16
CA ASN A 169 26.64 41.29 -18.54
C ASN A 169 25.81 42.37 -17.83
N GLY A 170 26.06 42.56 -16.53
CA GLY A 170 25.77 43.82 -15.86
C GLY A 170 25.85 43.79 -14.34
N ASN A 171 27.03 44.15 -13.82
CA ASN A 171 27.25 44.52 -12.42
C ASN A 171 26.22 45.59 -11.97
N GLY A 172 25.36 45.29 -10.99
CA GLY A 172 24.32 46.21 -10.54
C GLY A 172 23.64 45.79 -9.24
N ASN A 173 24.00 46.46 -8.15
CA ASN A 173 23.31 46.43 -6.86
C ASN A 173 21.80 46.68 -7.04
N GLY A 174 20.98 45.72 -6.65
CA GLY A 174 19.53 45.85 -6.58
C GLY A 174 18.92 44.67 -5.85
N ALA A 175 18.75 44.81 -4.54
CA ALA A 175 18.00 43.87 -3.72
C ALA A 175 16.53 43.88 -4.15
N ASN A 176 16.17 43.00 -5.08
CA ASN A 176 14.79 42.63 -5.35
C ASN A 176 14.55 41.25 -4.73
N ASN A 177 13.81 41.24 -3.62
CA ASN A 177 13.06 40.06 -3.16
C ASN A 177 12.03 39.68 -4.25
N ARG A 178 12.47 39.04 -5.33
CA ARG A 178 11.60 38.10 -6.04
C ARG A 178 11.67 36.83 -5.22
N ALA A 179 10.55 36.44 -4.60
CA ALA A 179 10.42 35.12 -4.03
C ALA A 179 10.84 34.13 -5.12
N GLU A 180 11.92 33.38 -4.89
CA GLU A 180 12.34 32.31 -5.77
C GLU A 180 11.11 31.42 -5.99
N ASP A 181 10.65 31.32 -7.22
CA ASP A 181 9.65 30.34 -7.56
C ASP A 181 10.31 28.99 -7.36
N PRO A 182 9.88 28.19 -6.37
CA PRO A 182 10.60 26.97 -6.06
C PRO A 182 10.52 26.00 -7.24
N GLY A 183 9.62 26.21 -8.22
CA GLY A 183 9.43 25.38 -9.41
C GLY A 183 8.26 24.41 -9.27
N THR A 184 7.99 23.63 -10.31
CA THR A 184 6.95 22.59 -10.29
C THR A 184 7.50 21.27 -9.77
N THR A 185 6.80 20.65 -8.83
CA THR A 185 7.12 19.33 -8.27
C THR A 185 6.51 18.19 -9.09
N PHE A 186 7.01 16.96 -8.91
CA PHE A 186 6.44 15.80 -9.60
C PHE A 186 5.00 15.51 -9.15
N SER A 187 4.67 15.69 -7.86
CA SER A 187 3.29 15.51 -7.38
C SER A 187 2.33 16.47 -8.09
N GLU A 188 2.69 17.76 -8.22
CA GLU A 188 1.86 18.74 -8.94
C GLU A 188 1.63 18.36 -10.42
N LEU A 189 2.64 17.78 -11.08
CA LEU A 189 2.50 17.27 -12.45
C LEU A 189 1.56 16.07 -12.54
N LEU A 190 1.66 15.13 -11.59
CA LEU A 190 0.77 13.98 -11.53
C LEU A 190 -0.67 14.42 -11.27
N GLU A 191 -0.91 15.32 -10.32
CA GLU A 191 -2.26 15.83 -10.00
C GLU A 191 -2.88 16.55 -11.21
N ALA A 192 -2.10 17.38 -11.92
CA ALA A 192 -2.61 18.17 -13.03
C ALA A 192 -2.81 17.37 -14.33
N ALA A 193 -1.88 16.48 -14.69
CA ALA A 193 -1.89 15.76 -15.96
C ALA A 193 -2.39 14.31 -15.85
N GLY A 194 -2.29 13.73 -14.67
CA GLY A 194 -2.64 12.35 -14.42
C GLY A 194 -4.14 12.10 -14.40
N LYS A 195 -4.47 10.81 -14.40
CA LYS A 195 -5.82 10.33 -14.16
C LYS A 195 -5.80 9.44 -12.93
N LEU A 196 -6.86 9.54 -12.13
CA LEU A 196 -7.06 8.65 -11.01
C LEU A 196 -7.19 7.20 -11.52
N PRO A 197 -6.33 6.27 -11.07
CA PRO A 197 -6.47 4.87 -11.40
C PRO A 197 -7.63 4.26 -10.60
N ILE A 198 -8.58 3.65 -11.30
CA ILE A 198 -9.65 2.86 -10.69
C ILE A 198 -9.52 1.38 -11.06
N PRO A 199 -10.00 0.45 -10.21
CA PRO A 199 -9.87 -0.98 -10.48
C PRO A 199 -10.55 -1.39 -11.79
N PRO A 200 -9.93 -2.27 -12.59
CA PRO A 200 -10.45 -2.65 -13.90
C PRO A 200 -11.82 -3.35 -13.83
N TYR A 201 -12.11 -4.06 -12.74
CA TYR A 201 -13.38 -4.75 -12.54
C TYR A 201 -14.60 -3.82 -12.37
N LEU A 202 -14.39 -2.51 -12.17
CA LEU A 202 -15.50 -1.56 -12.18
C LEU A 202 -16.11 -1.40 -13.59
N ASN A 203 -15.40 -1.81 -14.64
CA ASN A 203 -15.85 -1.81 -16.02
C ASN A 203 -16.39 -0.44 -16.49
N ARG A 204 -15.74 0.63 -16.06
CA ARG A 204 -16.00 2.02 -16.47
C ARG A 204 -14.71 2.83 -16.44
N ALA A 205 -14.73 4.02 -17.05
CA ALA A 205 -13.66 5.00 -16.89
C ALA A 205 -13.76 5.72 -15.54
N ALA A 206 -12.64 6.28 -15.08
CA ALA A 206 -12.64 7.18 -13.93
C ALA A 206 -13.41 8.47 -14.26
N GLU A 207 -14.19 8.94 -13.30
CA GLU A 207 -15.00 10.16 -13.38
C GLU A 207 -14.50 11.18 -12.36
N LEU A 208 -14.84 12.47 -12.54
CA LEU A 208 -14.43 13.53 -11.60
C LEU A 208 -14.94 13.29 -10.17
N SER A 209 -16.08 12.60 -10.01
CA SER A 209 -16.57 12.21 -8.69
C SER A 209 -15.63 11.23 -7.97
N ASP A 210 -14.85 10.43 -8.68
CA ASP A 210 -13.93 9.45 -8.08
C ASP A 210 -12.79 10.12 -7.31
N ASP A 211 -12.42 11.36 -7.65
CA ASP A 211 -11.42 12.15 -6.90
C ASP A 211 -11.85 12.37 -5.43
N VAL A 212 -13.16 12.28 -5.17
CA VAL A 212 -13.75 12.34 -3.83
C VAL A 212 -14.21 10.97 -3.36
N THR A 213 -14.85 10.18 -4.23
CA THR A 213 -15.51 8.92 -3.84
C THR A 213 -14.55 7.76 -3.67
N TYR A 214 -13.41 7.78 -4.35
CA TYR A 214 -12.35 6.78 -4.26
C TYR A 214 -11.24 7.20 -3.29
N GLN A 215 -11.61 7.94 -2.24
CA GLN A 215 -10.72 8.37 -1.16
C GLN A 215 -11.41 8.17 0.20
N THR A 216 -10.65 7.80 1.21
CA THR A 216 -11.14 7.75 2.60
C THR A 216 -11.14 9.14 3.21
N VAL A 217 -11.98 9.35 4.23
CA VAL A 217 -12.14 10.65 4.90
C VAL A 217 -10.92 11.06 5.75
N TYR A 218 -10.01 10.11 5.97
CA TYR A 218 -8.80 10.27 6.76
C TYR A 218 -7.51 10.11 5.92
N ALA A 219 -7.62 10.02 4.59
CA ALA A 219 -6.47 9.93 3.70
C ALA A 219 -5.65 11.24 3.75
N ARG A 220 -4.35 11.13 4.07
CA ARG A 220 -3.44 12.29 4.20
C ARG A 220 -2.14 12.11 3.42
N VAL A 221 -1.63 10.88 3.34
CA VAL A 221 -0.31 10.62 2.76
C VAL A 221 -0.44 10.19 1.31
N GLU A 222 -0.01 11.04 0.38
CA GLU A 222 0.05 10.69 -1.04
C GLU A 222 1.02 9.54 -1.29
N GLY A 223 0.62 8.61 -2.17
CA GLY A 223 1.54 7.58 -2.66
C GLY A 223 0.91 6.24 -2.96
N SER A 224 -0.43 6.10 -2.87
CA SER A 224 -1.07 4.84 -3.26
C SER A 224 -1.69 4.92 -4.64
N VAL A 225 -1.69 3.77 -5.33
CA VAL A 225 -2.34 3.56 -6.62
C VAL A 225 -3.76 3.02 -6.46
N ALA A 226 -4.14 2.59 -5.26
CA ALA A 226 -5.47 2.06 -4.98
C ALA A 226 -5.95 2.50 -3.60
N ALA A 227 -7.25 2.80 -3.48
CA ALA A 227 -7.80 3.22 -2.20
C ALA A 227 -7.78 2.06 -1.18
N PRO A 228 -7.59 2.33 0.12
CA PRO A 228 -7.93 1.40 1.18
C PRO A 228 -9.45 1.24 1.27
N THR A 229 -10.00 0.40 0.40
CA THR A 229 -11.44 0.31 0.11
C THR A 229 -12.33 -0.01 1.31
N ALA A 230 -11.83 -0.77 2.29
CA ALA A 230 -12.54 -1.03 3.54
C ALA A 230 -12.77 0.26 4.36
N GLY A 231 -11.90 1.25 4.16
CA GLY A 231 -11.99 2.58 4.74
C GLY A 231 -13.05 3.48 4.12
N LEU A 232 -13.53 3.17 2.91
CA LEU A 232 -14.47 4.03 2.19
C LEU A 232 -15.85 4.10 2.86
N HIS A 233 -16.18 3.12 3.71
CA HIS A 233 -17.41 3.09 4.50
C HIS A 233 -17.42 4.11 5.64
N PHE A 234 -16.24 4.61 6.06
CA PHE A 234 -16.14 5.55 7.17
C PHE A 234 -16.47 6.96 6.71
N THR A 235 -17.45 7.55 7.37
CA THR A 235 -17.88 8.95 7.22
C THR A 235 -17.31 9.78 8.37
N PRO A 236 -17.24 11.12 8.25
CA PRO A 236 -16.86 11.98 9.37
C PRO A 236 -17.76 11.76 10.60
N GLU A 237 -19.06 11.54 10.38
CA GLU A 237 -20.04 11.27 11.43
C GLU A 237 -19.76 9.95 12.16
N LEU A 238 -19.43 8.89 11.42
CA LEU A 238 -19.06 7.60 12.01
C LEU A 238 -17.74 7.69 12.79
N MET A 239 -16.74 8.39 12.25
CA MET A 239 -15.46 8.63 12.94
C MET A 239 -15.67 9.38 14.26
N ASN A 240 -16.52 10.41 14.26
CA ASN A 240 -16.88 11.15 15.48
C ASN A 240 -17.60 10.25 16.49
N ARG A 241 -18.55 9.41 16.06
CA ARG A 241 -19.23 8.46 16.95
C ARG A 241 -18.30 7.44 17.57
N LEU A 242 -17.29 6.97 16.83
CA LEU A 242 -16.25 6.10 17.38
C LEU A 242 -15.46 6.82 18.48
N HIS A 243 -15.06 8.07 18.23
CA HIS A 243 -14.36 8.89 19.21
C HIS A 243 -15.20 9.17 20.47
N GLU A 244 -16.47 9.55 20.31
CA GLU A 244 -17.41 9.82 21.42
C GLU A 244 -17.63 8.60 22.31
N ARG A 245 -17.51 7.39 21.77
CA ARG A 245 -17.57 6.12 22.52
C ARG A 245 -16.23 5.68 23.12
N GLY A 246 -15.18 6.47 22.94
CA GLY A 246 -13.86 6.21 23.51
C GLY A 246 -13.06 5.12 22.78
N PHE A 247 -13.41 4.80 21.52
CA PHE A 247 -12.57 3.92 20.71
C PHE A 247 -11.28 4.63 20.32
N GLN A 248 -10.17 3.90 20.38
CA GLN A 248 -8.88 4.43 19.97
C GLN A 248 -8.67 4.16 18.48
N THR A 249 -7.96 5.07 17.82
CA THR A 249 -7.55 4.92 16.42
C THR A 249 -6.04 5.06 16.29
N ALA A 250 -5.46 4.39 15.32
CA ALA A 250 -4.08 4.55 14.91
C ALA A 250 -3.99 4.45 13.39
N GLU A 251 -2.89 4.95 12.84
CA GLU A 251 -2.68 5.03 11.39
C GLU A 251 -1.34 4.42 11.03
N ALA A 252 -1.31 3.76 9.88
CA ALA A 252 -0.11 3.28 9.23
C ALA A 252 -0.20 3.63 7.75
N THR A 253 0.94 3.95 7.14
CA THR A 253 0.99 4.24 5.72
C THR A 253 1.41 2.98 4.97
N LEU A 254 0.57 2.48 4.06
CA LEU A 254 0.96 1.45 3.10
C LEU A 254 0.68 1.92 1.67
N HIS A 255 1.75 2.19 0.94
CA HIS A 255 1.70 2.53 -0.48
C HIS A 255 1.42 1.27 -1.30
N VAL A 256 0.13 1.03 -1.56
CA VAL A 256 -0.31 -0.05 -2.44
C VAL A 256 0.01 0.33 -3.88
N GLY A 257 0.81 -0.47 -4.57
CA GLY A 257 1.10 -0.32 -6.01
C GLY A 257 0.05 -0.99 -6.91
N ALA A 258 0.11 -0.78 -8.24
CA ALA A 258 -0.90 -1.35 -9.16
C ALA A 258 -0.90 -2.88 -9.24
N GLY A 259 0.09 -3.54 -8.63
CA GLY A 259 0.09 -4.98 -8.44
C GLY A 259 -1.19 -5.51 -7.80
N THR A 260 -1.85 -4.72 -6.94
CA THR A 260 -3.15 -5.06 -6.35
C THR A 260 -4.28 -5.25 -7.39
N PHE A 261 -4.13 -4.70 -8.60
CA PHE A 261 -5.10 -4.86 -9.69
C PHE A 261 -4.79 -6.06 -10.59
N LYS A 262 -3.63 -6.71 -10.45
CA LYS A 262 -3.24 -7.85 -11.28
C LYS A 262 -3.89 -9.12 -10.70
N PRO A 263 -4.73 -9.84 -11.46
CA PRO A 263 -5.28 -11.10 -10.99
C PRO A 263 -4.16 -12.14 -10.84
N VAL A 264 -4.34 -13.09 -9.92
CA VAL A 264 -3.46 -14.25 -9.81
C VAL A 264 -3.66 -15.10 -11.06
N LYS A 265 -2.61 -15.24 -11.87
CA LYS A 265 -2.66 -15.99 -13.13
C LYS A 265 -2.23 -17.45 -13.00
N SER A 266 -1.43 -17.76 -11.98
CA SER A 266 -0.96 -19.11 -11.70
C SER A 266 -2.02 -19.90 -10.93
N SER A 267 -2.09 -21.20 -11.18
CA SER A 267 -2.97 -22.10 -10.40
C SER A 267 -2.40 -22.38 -9.02
N LEU A 268 -1.07 -22.36 -8.87
CA LEU A 268 -0.37 -22.60 -7.61
C LEU A 268 0.22 -21.31 -7.07
N MET A 269 0.17 -21.16 -5.74
CA MET A 269 0.70 -19.96 -5.07
C MET A 269 2.23 -19.88 -5.11
N GLY A 270 2.94 -21.00 -5.23
CA GLY A 270 4.40 -21.01 -5.36
C GLY A 270 4.93 -20.38 -6.66
N GLU A 271 4.05 -20.20 -7.66
CA GLU A 271 4.35 -19.57 -8.95
C GLU A 271 3.88 -18.11 -9.01
N HIS A 272 3.25 -17.61 -7.94
CA HIS A 272 2.79 -16.23 -7.84
C HIS A 272 3.79 -15.40 -7.05
N ASP A 273 4.33 -14.36 -7.67
CA ASP A 273 5.14 -13.36 -7.00
C ASP A 273 4.25 -12.24 -6.47
N MET A 274 4.31 -12.01 -5.15
CA MET A 274 3.66 -10.90 -4.49
C MET A 274 4.36 -9.60 -4.84
N HIS A 275 3.56 -8.58 -5.07
CA HIS A 275 4.06 -7.24 -5.28
C HIS A 275 4.67 -6.67 -4.00
N THR A 276 5.78 -5.97 -4.16
CA THR A 276 6.42 -5.23 -3.07
C THR A 276 5.62 -3.98 -2.78
N GLU A 277 5.31 -3.76 -1.51
CA GLU A 277 4.62 -2.57 -1.04
C GLU A 277 5.48 -1.89 0.03
N PHE A 278 5.46 -0.56 0.06
CA PHE A 278 6.21 0.21 1.05
C PHE A 278 5.30 0.55 2.23
N ILE A 279 5.75 0.22 3.45
CA ILE A 279 5.10 0.60 4.71
C ILE A 279 5.91 1.68 5.42
N SER A 280 5.21 2.60 6.08
CA SER A 280 5.75 3.50 7.10
C SER A 280 4.83 3.51 8.32
N VAL A 281 5.39 3.30 9.51
CA VAL A 281 4.63 3.28 10.76
C VAL A 281 5.32 4.16 11.78
N SER A 282 4.60 5.14 12.32
CA SER A 282 5.13 6.08 13.30
C SER A 282 5.41 5.40 14.64
N ARG A 283 6.35 5.97 15.41
CA ARG A 283 6.60 5.61 16.81
C ARG A 283 5.30 5.61 17.62
N GLU A 284 4.49 6.65 17.49
CA GLU A 284 3.21 6.79 18.21
C GLU A 284 2.27 5.61 17.93
N THR A 285 2.16 5.17 16.67
CA THR A 285 1.36 3.99 16.32
C THR A 285 1.93 2.73 16.96
N ILE A 286 3.26 2.54 16.97
CA ILE A 286 3.90 1.38 17.60
C ILE A 286 3.65 1.37 19.12
N GLU A 287 3.75 2.52 19.78
CA GLU A 287 3.45 2.68 21.21
C GLU A 287 1.98 2.38 21.52
N ARG A 288 1.05 2.86 20.69
CA ARG A 288 -0.38 2.51 20.80
C ARG A 288 -0.63 1.03 20.64
N LEU A 289 0.02 0.38 19.67
CA LEU A 289 -0.07 -1.07 19.47
C LEU A 289 0.44 -1.82 20.70
N LEU A 290 1.58 -1.41 21.26
CA LEU A 290 2.20 -2.05 22.43
C LEU A 290 1.38 -1.89 23.71
N HIS A 291 0.77 -0.71 23.91
CA HIS A 291 0.04 -0.36 25.14
C HIS A 291 -1.48 -0.51 25.04
N ARG A 292 -2.00 -1.07 23.95
CA ARG A 292 -3.44 -1.31 23.78
C ARG A 292 -3.97 -2.22 24.89
N THR A 293 -5.17 -1.94 25.36
CA THR A 293 -5.85 -2.72 26.40
C THR A 293 -7.00 -3.57 25.86
N GLY A 294 -7.56 -3.19 24.71
CA GLY A 294 -8.58 -3.94 23.99
C GLY A 294 -8.05 -4.58 22.70
N PRO A 295 -8.94 -5.23 21.94
CA PRO A 295 -8.57 -5.91 20.71
C PRO A 295 -8.10 -4.93 19.63
N LEU A 296 -7.17 -5.38 18.78
CA LEU A 296 -6.76 -4.65 17.58
C LEU A 296 -7.68 -5.02 16.41
N ILE A 297 -8.27 -4.02 15.79
CA ILE A 297 -9.12 -4.15 14.61
C ILE A 297 -8.40 -3.55 13.41
N ALA A 298 -7.93 -4.39 12.50
CA ALA A 298 -7.34 -3.92 11.25
C ALA A 298 -8.45 -3.47 10.29
N VAL A 299 -8.40 -2.22 9.84
CA VAL A 299 -9.34 -1.68 8.85
C VAL A 299 -8.74 -1.83 7.46
N GLY A 300 -9.03 -2.98 6.84
CA GLY A 300 -8.55 -3.40 5.54
C GLY A 300 -7.43 -4.44 5.62
N THR A 301 -7.38 -5.30 4.61
CA THR A 301 -6.34 -6.32 4.43
C THR A 301 -4.93 -5.75 4.34
N THR A 302 -4.80 -4.54 3.77
CA THR A 302 -3.58 -3.73 3.74
C THR A 302 -3.09 -3.43 5.16
N SER A 303 -3.94 -2.88 6.04
CA SER A 303 -3.58 -2.60 7.44
C SER A 303 -3.18 -3.87 8.19
N ALA A 304 -3.88 -4.99 7.93
CA ALA A 304 -3.55 -6.28 8.52
C ALA A 304 -2.15 -6.76 8.11
N ARG A 305 -1.79 -6.66 6.82
CA ARG A 305 -0.44 -7.01 6.33
C ARG A 305 0.63 -6.09 6.90
N THR A 306 0.35 -4.80 7.06
CA THR A 306 1.30 -3.84 7.64
C THR A 306 1.65 -4.21 9.06
N VAL A 307 0.65 -4.40 9.94
CA VAL A 307 0.93 -4.71 11.35
C VAL A 307 1.55 -6.09 11.51
N GLU A 308 1.15 -7.07 10.71
CA GLU A 308 1.82 -8.37 10.68
C GLU A 308 3.27 -8.30 10.20
N SER A 309 3.59 -7.39 9.27
CA SER A 309 4.98 -7.16 8.85
C SER A 309 5.84 -6.58 9.98
N LEU A 310 5.26 -5.79 10.90
CA LEU A 310 5.98 -5.29 12.08
C LEU A 310 6.48 -6.43 12.98
N TYR A 311 5.77 -7.56 13.05
CA TYR A 311 6.22 -8.71 13.83
C TYR A 311 7.59 -9.19 13.35
N TYR A 312 7.72 -9.41 12.04
CA TYR A 312 8.95 -9.92 11.43
C TYR A 312 10.07 -8.89 11.44
N ILE A 313 9.76 -7.60 11.27
CA ILE A 313 10.75 -6.52 11.40
C ILE A 313 11.30 -6.49 12.83
N GLY A 314 10.42 -6.49 13.84
CA GLY A 314 10.80 -6.52 15.24
C GLY A 314 11.58 -7.78 15.63
N LYS A 315 11.21 -8.94 15.07
CA LYS A 315 11.95 -10.18 15.25
C LYS A 315 13.37 -10.10 14.69
N LYS A 316 13.55 -9.64 13.45
CA LYS A 316 14.87 -9.42 12.85
C LYS A 316 15.73 -8.46 13.68
N LEU A 317 15.13 -7.39 14.21
CA LEU A 317 15.82 -6.45 15.09
C LEU A 317 16.28 -7.13 16.38
N ARG A 318 15.41 -7.92 17.01
CA ARG A 318 15.75 -8.68 18.22
C ARG A 318 16.87 -9.70 17.99
N GLU A 319 16.83 -10.42 16.87
CA GLU A 319 17.87 -11.39 16.50
C GLU A 319 19.24 -10.71 16.30
N ARG A 320 19.27 -9.53 15.68
CA ARG A 320 20.49 -8.72 15.51
C ARG A 320 21.06 -8.26 16.84
N GLU A 321 20.21 -7.85 17.78
CA GLU A 321 20.63 -7.47 19.13
C GLU A 321 21.23 -8.65 19.89
N ASN A 322 20.56 -9.81 19.88
CA ASN A 322 21.05 -11.02 20.52
C ASN A 322 22.42 -11.45 19.95
N ALA A 323 22.60 -11.32 18.63
CA ALA A 323 23.88 -11.58 17.98
C ALA A 323 24.97 -10.59 18.43
N HIS A 324 24.63 -9.30 18.53
CA HIS A 324 25.55 -8.28 19.03
C HIS A 324 25.94 -8.52 20.51
N GLU A 325 24.97 -8.85 21.36
CA GLU A 325 25.19 -9.22 22.77
C GLU A 325 26.04 -10.48 22.92
N ALA A 326 25.90 -11.45 22.01
CA ALA A 326 26.73 -12.64 21.92
C ALA A 326 28.12 -12.40 21.30
N GLY A 327 28.47 -11.16 20.94
CA GLY A 327 29.75 -10.81 20.34
C GLY A 327 29.90 -11.21 18.86
N ILE A 328 28.82 -11.58 18.18
CA ILE A 328 28.80 -11.97 16.76
C ILE A 328 28.66 -10.69 15.92
N ARG A 329 29.70 -10.36 15.13
CA ARG A 329 29.65 -9.26 14.15
C ARG A 329 29.21 -9.79 12.79
N TYR A 330 28.20 -9.18 12.19
CA TYR A 330 27.88 -9.40 10.78
C TYR A 330 28.86 -8.58 9.92
N GLY A 331 29.53 -9.22 8.95
CA GLY A 331 30.32 -8.51 7.94
C GLY A 331 29.41 -7.77 6.96
N ALA A 332 29.93 -6.71 6.32
CA ALA A 332 29.24 -5.87 5.33
C ALA A 332 28.98 -6.60 3.99
N GLY A 333 28.29 -7.74 4.07
CA GLY A 333 28.10 -8.73 3.01
C GLY A 333 27.76 -10.07 3.63
N GLY A 334 26.49 -10.24 4.03
CA GLY A 334 26.04 -11.35 4.86
C GLY A 334 26.04 -12.72 4.16
N GLU A 335 27.15 -13.45 4.21
CA GLU A 335 27.13 -14.92 4.23
C GLU A 335 27.42 -15.43 5.64
N ARG A 336 26.50 -16.23 6.19
CA ARG A 336 26.71 -16.99 7.43
C ARG A 336 27.29 -18.35 7.04
N VAL A 337 28.56 -18.62 7.35
CA VAL A 337 29.10 -19.99 7.39
C VAL A 337 29.15 -20.45 8.84
N VAL A 338 28.05 -21.05 9.32
CA VAL A 338 28.07 -22.01 10.44
C VAL A 338 26.92 -23.01 10.24
N GLY A 339 27.24 -24.26 9.90
CA GLY A 339 26.37 -25.44 10.03
C GLY A 339 25.02 -25.46 9.28
N ASN A 340 24.97 -26.09 8.11
CA ASN A 340 23.80 -26.66 7.39
C ASN A 340 22.42 -25.93 7.40
N GLY A 341 22.38 -24.60 7.52
CA GLY A 341 21.17 -23.81 7.27
C GLY A 341 21.51 -22.45 6.66
N ARG A 342 21.12 -22.21 5.40
CA ARG A 342 21.25 -20.90 4.74
C ARG A 342 20.21 -19.94 5.31
N VAL A 343 20.63 -18.80 5.83
CA VAL A 343 19.77 -17.67 6.19
C VAL A 343 20.15 -16.48 5.30
N THR A 344 19.22 -16.01 4.47
CA THR A 344 19.43 -14.86 3.58
C THR A 344 18.84 -13.60 4.22
N GLY A 345 19.67 -12.79 4.86
CA GLY A 345 19.38 -11.37 5.02
C GLY A 345 20.07 -10.65 3.86
N ARG A 346 19.36 -10.37 2.76
CA ARG A 346 19.90 -9.45 1.75
C ARG A 346 19.73 -8.03 2.29
N GLU A 347 20.85 -7.36 2.51
CA GLU A 347 20.89 -5.91 2.54
C GLU A 347 20.46 -5.41 1.15
N CYS A 348 19.62 -4.37 1.10
CA CYS A 348 19.40 -3.65 -0.14
C CYS A 348 20.71 -2.94 -0.49
N GLU A 349 21.51 -3.51 -1.39
CA GLU A 349 22.65 -2.83 -1.99
C GLU A 349 22.14 -1.66 -2.84
N THR A 350 22.25 -0.44 -2.33
CA THR A 350 22.25 0.78 -3.17
C THR A 350 23.48 1.58 -2.79
N GLY A 351 24.47 1.55 -3.67
CA GLY A 351 25.77 2.15 -3.42
C GLY A 351 25.71 3.65 -3.10
N GLY A 352 26.34 4.02 -1.99
CA GLY A 352 26.86 5.37 -1.75
C GLY A 352 25.97 6.27 -0.90
N THR A 353 26.50 6.60 0.29
CA THR A 353 26.08 7.63 1.27
C THR A 353 24.94 7.27 2.24
N LEU A 354 25.34 6.99 3.50
CA LEU A 354 24.54 6.87 4.73
C LEU A 354 23.23 6.06 4.58
N GLU A 355 23.41 4.75 4.51
CA GLU A 355 22.38 3.71 4.34
C GLU A 355 21.46 3.60 5.57
N THR A 356 20.25 4.17 5.49
CA THR A 356 19.15 3.72 6.34
C THR A 356 18.78 2.30 5.88
N PRO A 357 18.86 1.25 6.74
CA PRO A 357 18.54 -0.10 6.33
C PRO A 357 17.05 -0.18 6.01
N CYS A 358 16.71 -0.27 4.72
CA CYS A 358 15.35 -0.57 4.30
C CYS A 358 15.02 -2.00 4.78
N PHE A 359 14.16 -2.13 5.79
CA PHE A 359 13.72 -3.45 6.24
C PHE A 359 12.88 -4.09 5.13
N MET A 360 13.12 -5.36 4.83
CA MET A 360 12.30 -6.11 3.88
C MET A 360 11.69 -7.31 4.57
N VAL A 361 10.38 -7.51 4.44
CA VAL A 361 9.67 -8.75 4.81
C VAL A 361 9.39 -9.54 3.54
N GLY A 362 10.05 -10.68 3.40
CA GLY A 362 9.94 -11.53 2.22
C GLY A 362 8.60 -12.28 2.16
N GLN A 363 8.19 -12.65 0.95
CA GLN A 363 6.92 -13.34 0.69
C GLN A 363 6.72 -14.62 1.51
N TRP A 364 7.78 -15.43 1.64
CA TRP A 364 7.72 -16.75 2.25
C TRP A 364 8.26 -16.82 3.67
N GLU A 365 8.80 -15.70 4.15
CA GLU A 365 9.46 -15.58 5.45
C GLU A 365 8.61 -16.12 6.63
N PRO A 366 7.29 -15.86 6.71
CA PRO A 366 6.43 -16.45 7.74
C PRO A 366 6.43 -17.97 7.84
N TYR A 367 6.79 -18.65 6.76
CA TYR A 367 6.65 -20.10 6.61
C TYR A 367 7.99 -20.84 6.63
N GLU A 368 9.10 -20.11 6.79
CA GLU A 368 10.47 -20.62 6.86
C GLU A 368 11.02 -20.66 8.29
N GLU A 369 10.51 -19.80 9.17
CA GLU A 369 11.05 -19.62 10.52
C GLU A 369 10.49 -20.63 11.54
N SER A 370 11.33 -21.07 12.48
CA SER A 370 10.96 -22.10 13.47
C SER A 370 10.58 -21.55 14.85
N ASP A 371 11.10 -20.38 15.23
CA ASP A 371 11.06 -19.92 16.61
C ASP A 371 10.25 -18.62 16.74
N PRO A 372 9.00 -18.68 17.21
CA PRO A 372 8.20 -17.48 17.46
C PRO A 372 8.75 -16.71 18.67
N ILE A 373 8.70 -15.39 18.60
CA ILE A 373 8.88 -14.49 19.75
C ILE A 373 7.53 -13.90 20.18
N ASP A 374 7.47 -13.38 21.40
CA ASP A 374 6.31 -12.61 21.87
C ASP A 374 6.09 -11.38 20.97
N PRO A 375 4.86 -11.11 20.48
CA PRO A 375 4.57 -9.97 19.62
C PRO A 375 4.91 -8.60 20.24
N ASN A 376 4.82 -8.44 21.56
CA ASN A 376 5.21 -7.22 22.25
C ASN A 376 6.74 -7.04 22.27
N VAL A 377 7.48 -8.13 22.44
CA VAL A 377 8.96 -8.15 22.36
C VAL A 377 9.44 -7.69 20.97
N ALA A 378 8.68 -8.00 19.91
CA ALA A 378 8.94 -7.50 18.55
C ALA A 378 8.71 -5.98 18.44
N LEU A 379 7.58 -5.47 18.94
CA LEU A 379 7.30 -4.01 18.92
C LEU A 379 8.33 -3.23 19.76
N GLU A 380 8.71 -3.74 20.94
CA GLU A 380 9.76 -3.15 21.78
C GLU A 380 11.12 -3.10 21.08
N ALA A 381 11.45 -4.10 20.25
CA ALA A 381 12.67 -4.08 19.45
C ALA A 381 12.65 -2.98 18.39
N ILE A 382 11.48 -2.72 17.78
CA ILE A 382 11.30 -1.58 16.88
C ILE A 382 11.46 -0.25 17.64
N LEU A 383 10.81 -0.08 18.79
CA LEU A 383 10.94 1.16 19.57
C LEU A 383 12.39 1.43 19.99
N ARG A 384 13.12 0.42 20.47
CA ARG A 384 14.55 0.56 20.79
C ARG A 384 15.41 0.85 19.57
N HIS A 385 15.02 0.38 18.38
CA HIS A 385 15.71 0.74 17.14
C HIS A 385 15.49 2.23 16.84
N LEU A 386 14.25 2.70 16.89
CA LEU A 386 13.91 4.12 16.70
C LEU A 386 14.59 5.02 17.76
N ASP A 387 14.77 4.55 18.99
CA ASP A 387 15.52 5.28 20.03
C ASP A 387 17.01 5.44 19.66
N ARG A 388 17.60 4.39 19.06
CA ARG A 388 19.01 4.38 18.66
C ARG A 388 19.28 5.21 17.41
N THR A 389 18.36 5.19 16.44
CA THR A 389 18.50 5.94 15.18
C THR A 389 18.02 7.39 15.30
N GLY A 390 17.15 7.68 16.26
CA GLY A 390 16.47 8.97 16.39
C GLY A 390 15.34 9.17 15.37
N GLU A 391 14.95 8.12 14.64
CA GLU A 391 13.88 8.18 13.64
C GLU A 391 12.48 8.23 14.30
N GLY A 392 11.57 8.98 13.67
CA GLY A 392 10.18 9.10 14.13
C GLY A 392 9.25 7.97 13.66
N SER A 393 9.69 7.16 12.71
CA SER A 393 8.91 6.09 12.07
C SER A 393 9.81 4.98 11.57
N ILE A 394 9.31 3.74 11.59
CA ILE A 394 9.94 2.62 10.90
C ILE A 394 9.46 2.58 9.44
N THR A 395 10.38 2.49 8.50
CA THR A 395 10.07 2.32 7.07
C THR A 395 10.55 0.95 6.59
N ALA A 396 9.75 0.30 5.75
CA ALA A 396 10.06 -1.03 5.25
C ALA A 396 9.34 -1.33 3.93
N VAL A 397 9.80 -2.37 3.27
CA VAL A 397 9.10 -3.01 2.16
C VAL A 397 8.59 -4.39 2.57
N THR A 398 7.40 -4.75 2.10
CA THR A 398 6.77 -6.03 2.41
C THR A 398 6.25 -6.70 1.14
N GLN A 399 6.48 -8.00 1.05
CA GLN A 399 5.84 -8.90 0.08
C GLN A 399 5.02 -9.98 0.79
N LEU A 400 4.69 -9.74 2.08
CA LEU A 400 4.10 -10.72 2.97
C LEU A 400 2.88 -11.42 2.36
N MET A 401 3.00 -12.73 2.13
CA MET A 401 1.89 -13.59 1.72
C MET A 401 1.16 -14.11 2.96
N ILE A 402 -0.07 -13.66 3.17
CA ILE A 402 -0.96 -14.22 4.18
C ILE A 402 -1.92 -15.21 3.51
N ALA A 403 -1.73 -16.49 3.80
CA ALA A 403 -2.53 -17.58 3.26
C ALA A 403 -2.93 -18.57 4.38
N PRO A 404 -3.91 -19.45 4.16
CA PRO A 404 -4.42 -20.32 5.22
C PRO A 404 -3.35 -21.12 5.96
N GLY A 405 -3.40 -21.09 7.29
CA GLY A 405 -2.36 -21.61 8.17
C GLY A 405 -1.31 -20.59 8.61
N TYR A 406 -1.45 -19.32 8.22
CA TYR A 406 -0.67 -18.19 8.71
C TYR A 406 -1.01 -17.87 10.19
N PRO A 407 -0.01 -17.69 11.07
CA PRO A 407 -0.23 -17.32 12.47
C PRO A 407 -0.37 -15.80 12.60
N PHE A 408 -1.58 -15.27 12.76
CA PHE A 408 -1.75 -13.84 13.05
C PHE A 408 -1.23 -13.51 14.46
N HIS A 409 -0.46 -12.43 14.58
CA HIS A 409 0.19 -11.99 15.81
C HIS A 409 -0.55 -10.81 16.47
N TYR A 410 -1.10 -9.89 15.68
CA TYR A 410 -1.68 -8.66 16.23
C TYR A 410 -3.19 -8.49 16.03
N PRO A 411 -3.77 -8.59 14.82
CA PRO A 411 -5.18 -8.31 14.63
C PRO A 411 -6.05 -9.39 15.28
N ASP A 412 -7.02 -8.93 16.07
CA ASP A 412 -8.08 -9.74 16.67
C ASP A 412 -9.36 -9.66 15.84
N GLY A 413 -9.58 -8.53 15.17
CA GLY A 413 -10.65 -8.33 14.19
C GLY A 413 -10.14 -7.74 12.88
N LEU A 414 -10.87 -8.02 11.80
CA LEU A 414 -10.60 -7.50 10.46
C LEU A 414 -11.88 -6.89 9.89
N ILE A 415 -11.83 -5.60 9.58
CA ILE A 415 -12.86 -4.94 8.78
C ILE A 415 -12.41 -4.94 7.32
N THR A 416 -13.19 -5.54 6.42
CA THR A 416 -12.83 -5.60 4.99
C THR A 416 -14.05 -5.68 4.08
N ASN A 417 -13.88 -5.39 2.80
CA ASN A 417 -14.89 -5.67 1.77
C ASN A 417 -14.91 -7.16 1.39
N PHE A 418 -15.87 -7.54 0.54
CA PHE A 418 -15.84 -8.83 -0.14
C PHE A 418 -14.93 -8.78 -1.37
N HIS A 419 -13.99 -9.72 -1.47
CA HIS A 419 -12.92 -9.74 -2.48
C HIS A 419 -13.20 -10.69 -3.65
N GLN A 420 -12.57 -10.47 -4.81
CA GLN A 420 -12.70 -11.32 -5.98
C GLN A 420 -12.40 -12.81 -5.67
N PRO A 421 -13.08 -13.76 -6.34
CA PRO A 421 -12.67 -15.15 -6.29
C PRO A 421 -11.23 -15.29 -6.81
N ARG A 422 -10.54 -16.32 -6.33
CA ARG A 422 -9.16 -16.65 -6.73
C ARG A 422 -8.17 -15.49 -6.55
N SER A 423 -8.32 -14.76 -5.44
CA SER A 423 -7.46 -13.61 -5.10
C SER A 423 -6.66 -13.86 -3.83
N THR A 424 -5.49 -13.22 -3.72
CA THR A 424 -4.68 -13.23 -2.50
C THR A 424 -5.40 -12.59 -1.31
N LEU A 425 -6.29 -11.63 -1.56
CA LEU A 425 -7.14 -11.04 -0.50
C LEU A 425 -8.13 -12.05 0.08
N LEU A 426 -8.70 -12.93 -0.76
CA LEU A 426 -9.55 -14.02 -0.29
C LEU A 426 -8.74 -15.06 0.50
N LEU A 427 -7.49 -15.34 0.10
CA LEU A 427 -6.58 -16.17 0.90
C LEU A 427 -6.32 -15.59 2.29
N LEU A 428 -6.11 -14.28 2.39
CA LEU A 428 -5.93 -13.59 3.66
C LEU A 428 -7.17 -13.71 4.55
N VAL A 429 -8.37 -13.49 3.99
CA VAL A 429 -9.62 -13.70 4.73
C VAL A 429 -9.73 -15.15 5.21
N ALA A 430 -9.49 -16.13 4.32
CA ALA A 430 -9.50 -17.54 4.68
C ALA A 430 -8.45 -17.90 5.75
N ALA A 431 -7.30 -17.22 5.76
CA ALA A 431 -6.31 -17.39 6.81
C ALA A 431 -6.80 -16.85 8.16
N PHE A 432 -7.55 -15.74 8.15
CA PHE A 432 -8.00 -15.05 9.35
C PHE A 432 -9.15 -15.78 10.06
N ILE A 433 -10.12 -16.30 9.29
CA ILE A 433 -11.33 -16.95 9.84
C ILE A 433 -11.40 -18.47 9.59
N GLY A 434 -10.42 -19.05 8.90
CA GLY A 434 -10.43 -20.45 8.51
C GLY A 434 -11.50 -20.76 7.47
N GLU A 435 -12.03 -21.99 7.48
CA GLU A 435 -13.00 -22.49 6.50
C GLU A 435 -14.33 -21.71 6.46
N GLY A 436 -14.63 -20.92 7.50
CA GLY A 436 -15.83 -20.07 7.60
C GLY A 436 -15.96 -19.02 6.50
N TRP A 437 -14.88 -18.72 5.75
CA TRP A 437 -14.95 -17.81 4.60
C TRP A 437 -16.00 -18.25 3.57
N ARG A 438 -16.21 -19.57 3.37
CA ARG A 438 -17.22 -20.05 2.42
C ARG A 438 -18.63 -19.70 2.86
N GLU A 439 -18.90 -19.79 4.16
CA GLU A 439 -20.21 -19.46 4.74
C GLU A 439 -20.45 -17.95 4.68
N VAL A 440 -19.43 -17.14 5.01
CA VAL A 440 -19.47 -15.68 4.90
C VAL A 440 -19.84 -15.24 3.47
N TYR A 441 -19.15 -15.77 2.47
CA TYR A 441 -19.36 -15.38 1.08
C TYR A 441 -20.68 -15.92 0.51
N ARG A 442 -21.07 -17.14 0.90
CA ARG A 442 -22.39 -17.69 0.54
C ARG A 442 -23.52 -16.83 1.12
N PHE A 443 -23.45 -16.52 2.41
CA PHE A 443 -24.43 -15.67 3.08
C PHE A 443 -24.52 -14.30 2.39
N ALA A 444 -23.38 -13.69 2.05
CA ALA A 444 -23.35 -12.41 1.35
C ALA A 444 -24.08 -12.46 -0.01
N LEU A 445 -23.85 -13.51 -0.81
CA LEU A 445 -24.52 -13.70 -2.10
C LEU A 445 -26.04 -13.93 -1.96
N GLU A 446 -26.44 -14.72 -0.97
CA GLU A 446 -27.84 -15.06 -0.67
C GLU A 446 -28.63 -13.89 -0.07
N ASN A 447 -27.95 -12.91 0.53
CA ASN A 447 -28.57 -11.77 1.23
C ASN A 447 -28.29 -10.42 0.54
N ASP A 448 -28.10 -10.44 -0.78
CA ASP A 448 -27.95 -9.26 -1.64
C ASP A 448 -26.87 -8.28 -1.16
N PHE A 449 -25.72 -8.79 -0.73
CA PHE A 449 -24.56 -7.93 -0.49
C PHE A 449 -23.91 -7.51 -1.81
N ARG A 450 -23.35 -6.31 -1.81
CA ARG A 450 -22.55 -5.76 -2.89
C ARG A 450 -21.07 -6.04 -2.64
N PHE A 451 -20.33 -6.33 -3.70
CA PHE A 451 -18.95 -6.83 -3.61
C PHE A 451 -17.93 -5.78 -4.09
N LEU A 452 -16.66 -6.02 -3.75
CA LEU A 452 -15.48 -5.24 -4.15
C LEU A 452 -15.45 -3.81 -3.57
N SER A 453 -14.68 -2.91 -4.19
CA SER A 453 -14.30 -1.60 -3.64
C SER A 453 -15.43 -0.78 -3.06
N TYR A 454 -16.54 -0.65 -3.81
CA TYR A 454 -17.69 0.17 -3.43
C TYR A 454 -18.86 -0.65 -2.87
N GLY A 455 -18.60 -1.93 -2.60
CA GLY A 455 -19.58 -2.88 -2.11
C GLY A 455 -19.97 -2.62 -0.66
N ASP A 456 -20.29 -3.69 0.04
CA ASP A 456 -20.59 -3.70 1.46
C ASP A 456 -19.36 -4.14 2.26
N GLY A 457 -19.41 -3.93 3.58
CA GLY A 457 -18.34 -4.29 4.52
C GLY A 457 -18.61 -5.58 5.27
N SER A 458 -17.55 -6.10 5.89
CA SER A 458 -17.58 -7.22 6.81
C SER A 458 -16.68 -6.92 8.01
N LEU A 459 -17.12 -7.29 9.20
CA LEU A 459 -16.33 -7.38 10.43
C LEU A 459 -16.16 -8.86 10.75
N LEU A 460 -14.92 -9.32 10.63
CA LEU A 460 -14.55 -10.70 10.84
C LEU A 460 -13.75 -10.78 12.14
N TRP A 461 -14.13 -11.67 13.05
CA TRP A 461 -13.35 -11.95 14.25
C TRP A 461 -12.43 -13.14 14.01
N LYS A 462 -11.18 -13.03 14.47
CA LYS A 462 -10.17 -14.08 14.34
C LYS A 462 -10.70 -15.36 14.98
N ASN A 463 -10.59 -16.46 14.25
CA ASN A 463 -11.01 -17.75 14.78
C ASN A 463 -10.00 -18.19 15.85
N LEU A 464 -10.38 -18.09 17.14
CA LEU A 464 -9.62 -18.66 18.24
C LEU A 464 -9.84 -20.18 18.19
N LYS A 465 -8.86 -20.90 17.65
CA LYS A 465 -8.83 -22.36 17.79
C LYS A 465 -8.61 -22.78 19.23
#